data_AF-A0A2N1QEB2-F1
#
_entry.id   AF-A0A2N1QEB2-F1
#
_cell.length_a   1.000
_cell.length_b   1.000
_cell.length_c   1.000
_cell.angle_alpha   90.00
_cell.angle_beta   90.00
_cell.angle_gamma   90.00
#
_symmetry.space_group_name_H-M   'P 1'
#
loop_
_entity.id
_entity.type
_entity.pdbx_description
1 polymer ?
#
loop_
_entity_poly.entity_id
_entity_poly.type
_entity_poly.pdbx_seq_one_letter_code
_entity_poly.pdbx_strand_id
1 'polypeptide(L)'
;MKFIDQMKLPIHKDDLMPVIRQGIFMSFTGGLLIGALHAFFSFQFGFSLTWLFLLILAHITASRIRRSYNEYHLIYSILSVFFFFLAYYLMSITLSLGMLFLYDALVTNFILQVIKPFQYFYFMNPFSSQFFSIDNMLMLLFFFIGTYYAFRYSK
;
A
#
# COMPACT_ATOMS: atom_id res chain seq x y z
N MET A 1 20.95 -18.28 6.47
CA MET A 1 21.23 -17.27 7.51
C MET A 1 19.99 -17.09 8.37
N LYS A 2 20.13 -17.07 9.69
CA LYS A 2 19.00 -16.78 10.58
C LYS A 2 18.66 -15.29 10.45
N PHE A 3 17.38 -14.93 10.62
CA PHE A 3 16.89 -13.54 10.51
C PHE A 3 17.70 -12.56 11.38
N ILE A 4 18.10 -13.00 12.58
CA ILE A 4 18.90 -12.23 13.54
C ILE A 4 20.28 -11.88 12.97
N ASP A 5 20.88 -12.76 12.15
CA ASP A 5 22.20 -12.52 11.57
C ASP A 5 22.14 -11.48 10.44
N GLN A 6 21.01 -11.38 9.75
CA GLN A 6 20.78 -10.39 8.68
C GLN A 6 20.53 -8.98 9.22
N MET A 7 20.03 -8.86 10.46
CA MET A 7 19.86 -7.57 11.16
C MET A 7 21.19 -6.97 11.62
N LYS A 8 22.22 -7.80 11.80
CA LYS A 8 23.55 -7.39 12.30
C LYS A 8 24.50 -6.92 11.19
N LEU A 9 24.09 -7.03 9.93
CA LEU A 9 24.87 -6.52 8.81
C LEU A 9 24.95 -4.99 8.90
N PRO A 10 26.07 -4.38 8.48
CA PRO A 10 26.18 -2.93 8.46
C PRO A 10 25.19 -2.35 7.45
N ILE A 11 24.48 -1.29 7.86
CA ILE A 11 23.59 -0.55 6.97
C ILE A 11 24.45 0.40 6.13
N HIS A 12 24.43 0.21 4.81
CA HIS A 12 25.07 1.12 3.87
C HIS A 12 24.26 2.41 3.77
N LYS A 13 24.75 3.48 4.40
CA LYS A 13 24.06 4.79 4.45
C LYS A 13 23.79 5.35 3.05
N ASP A 14 24.69 5.06 2.11
CA ASP A 14 24.61 5.50 0.72
C ASP A 14 23.40 4.91 -0.02
N ASP A 15 22.96 3.71 0.37
CA ASP A 15 21.80 3.01 -0.20
C ASP A 15 20.49 3.33 0.54
N LEU A 16 20.56 3.70 1.83
CA LEU A 16 19.38 3.97 2.64
C LEU A 16 18.58 5.19 2.17
N MET A 17 19.25 6.30 1.87
CA MET A 17 18.58 7.54 1.44
C MET A 17 17.87 7.37 0.08
N PRO A 18 18.49 6.76 -0.95
CA PRO A 18 17.79 6.38 -2.18
C PRO A 18 16.55 5.52 -1.95
N VAL A 19 16.64 4.49 -1.09
CA VAL A 19 15.51 3.61 -0.75
C VAL A 19 14.34 4.41 -0.17
N ILE A 20 14.61 5.28 0.80
CA ILE A 20 13.58 6.10 1.44
C ILE A 20 12.95 7.05 0.42
N ARG A 21 13.76 7.74 -0.38
CA ARG A 21 13.27 8.68 -1.40
C ARG A 21 12.40 7.98 -2.44
N GLN A 22 12.84 6.83 -2.94
CA GLN A 22 12.09 6.05 -3.92
C GLN A 22 10.81 5.47 -3.31
N GLY A 23 10.87 4.98 -2.07
CA GLY A 23 9.72 4.47 -1.34
C GLY A 23 8.64 5.54 -1.17
N ILE A 24 8.99 6.71 -0.65
CA ILE A 24 8.06 7.85 -0.51
C ILE A 24 7.49 8.22 -1.87
N PHE A 25 8.35 8.42 -2.87
CA PHE A 25 7.91 8.81 -4.21
C PHE A 25 6.90 7.80 -4.79
N MET A 26 7.17 6.50 -4.65
CA MET A 26 6.29 5.46 -5.15
C MET A 26 4.99 5.34 -4.35
N SER A 27 5.03 5.52 -3.03
CA SER A 27 3.80 5.52 -2.24
C SER A 27 2.87 6.66 -2.63
N PHE A 28 3.42 7.87 -2.83
CA PHE A 28 2.64 9.02 -3.27
C PHE A 28 2.14 8.86 -4.71
N THR A 29 3.04 8.68 -5.66
CA THR A 29 2.66 8.60 -7.08
C THR A 29 1.82 7.37 -7.39
N GLY A 30 2.22 6.21 -6.89
CA GLY A 30 1.48 4.96 -7.05
C GLY A 30 0.13 5.01 -6.35
N GLY A 31 0.08 5.47 -5.10
CA GLY A 31 -1.17 5.60 -4.35
C GLY A 31 -2.15 6.55 -5.02
N LEU A 32 -1.72 7.76 -5.37
CA LEU A 32 -2.58 8.75 -6.04
C LEU A 32 -3.05 8.27 -7.41
N LEU A 33 -2.15 7.80 -8.27
CA LEU A 33 -2.49 7.41 -9.64
C LEU A 33 -3.40 6.19 -9.67
N ILE A 34 -3.06 5.15 -8.90
CA ILE A 34 -3.87 3.92 -8.84
C ILE A 34 -5.22 4.20 -8.18
N GLY A 35 -5.26 5.01 -7.12
CA GLY A 35 -6.51 5.40 -6.48
C GLY A 35 -7.43 6.21 -7.40
N ALA A 36 -6.87 7.13 -8.19
CA ALA A 36 -7.62 7.89 -9.19
C ALA A 36 -8.16 7.01 -10.32
N LEU A 37 -7.34 6.09 -10.85
CA LEU A 37 -7.80 5.09 -11.81
C LEU A 37 -8.90 4.22 -11.21
N HIS A 38 -8.74 3.77 -9.98
CA HIS A 38 -9.75 2.95 -9.31
C HIS A 38 -11.07 3.69 -9.10
N ALA A 39 -11.03 4.97 -8.75
CA ALA A 39 -12.24 5.81 -8.68
C ALA A 39 -12.92 5.92 -10.04
N PHE A 40 -12.16 6.18 -11.10
CA PHE A 40 -12.69 6.23 -12.46
C PHE A 40 -13.36 4.92 -12.87
N PHE A 41 -12.70 3.77 -12.64
CA PHE A 41 -13.27 2.47 -12.99
C PHE A 41 -14.53 2.15 -12.17
N SER A 42 -14.51 2.44 -10.87
CA SER A 42 -15.64 2.20 -9.97
C SER A 42 -16.84 3.05 -10.35
N PHE A 43 -16.62 4.32 -10.70
CA PHE A 43 -17.68 5.25 -11.09
C PHE A 43 -18.25 4.95 -12.48
N GLN A 44 -17.39 4.72 -13.48
CA GLN A 44 -17.82 4.55 -14.87
C GLN A 44 -18.37 3.16 -15.18
N PHE A 45 -17.80 2.11 -14.58
CA PHE A 45 -18.15 0.72 -14.91
C PHE A 45 -18.82 -0.05 -13.77
N GLY A 46 -18.88 0.52 -12.56
CA GLY A 46 -19.60 -0.09 -11.43
C GLY A 46 -18.94 -1.33 -10.82
N PHE A 47 -17.69 -1.66 -11.19
CA PHE A 47 -16.95 -2.78 -10.60
C PHE A 47 -15.67 -2.32 -9.91
N SER A 48 -15.28 -3.04 -8.86
CA SER A 48 -14.08 -2.75 -8.09
C SER A 48 -12.90 -3.61 -8.53
N LEU A 49 -11.74 -2.99 -8.71
CA LEU A 49 -10.47 -3.64 -9.05
C LEU A 49 -9.47 -3.64 -7.89
N THR A 50 -9.94 -3.48 -6.65
CA THR A 50 -9.08 -3.33 -5.46
C THR A 50 -7.97 -4.39 -5.40
N TRP A 51 -8.32 -5.67 -5.61
CA TRP A 51 -7.37 -6.77 -5.47
C TRP A 51 -6.27 -6.76 -6.52
N LEU A 52 -6.62 -6.43 -7.77
CA LEU A 52 -5.65 -6.27 -8.86
C LEU A 52 -4.71 -5.10 -8.56
N PHE A 53 -5.28 -3.97 -8.13
CA PHE A 53 -4.50 -2.78 -7.79
C PHE A 53 -3.57 -2.99 -6.61
N LEU A 54 -3.96 -3.77 -5.59
CA LEU A 54 -3.06 -4.17 -4.50
C LEU A 54 -1.81 -4.90 -5.01
N LEU A 55 -1.98 -5.85 -5.93
CA LEU A 55 -0.85 -6.59 -6.50
C LEU A 55 0.06 -5.70 -7.36
N ILE A 56 -0.54 -4.82 -8.18
CA ILE A 56 0.21 -3.85 -8.99
C ILE A 56 1.00 -2.90 -8.08
N LEU A 57 0.38 -2.36 -7.04
CA LEU A 57 0.99 -1.45 -6.07
C LEU A 57 2.16 -2.13 -5.35
N ALA A 58 1.98 -3.36 -4.87
CA ALA A 58 3.03 -4.15 -4.24
C ALA A 58 4.21 -4.38 -5.20
N HIS A 59 3.93 -4.78 -6.44
CA HIS A 59 4.96 -5.05 -7.45
C HIS A 59 5.77 -3.81 -7.79
N ILE A 60 5.11 -2.69 -8.12
CA ILE A 60 5.81 -1.47 -8.54
C ILE A 60 6.64 -0.91 -7.38
N THR A 61 6.10 -0.88 -6.15
CA THR A 61 6.80 -0.38 -4.96
C THR A 61 8.06 -1.21 -4.68
N ALA A 62 7.94 -2.53 -4.65
CA ALA A 62 9.05 -3.42 -4.35
C ALA A 62 10.13 -3.41 -5.45
N SER A 63 9.71 -3.41 -6.72
CA SER A 63 10.63 -3.36 -7.87
C SER A 63 11.46 -2.07 -7.87
N ARG A 64 10.85 -0.93 -7.53
CA ARG A 64 11.56 0.35 -7.44
C ARG A 64 12.53 0.40 -6.26
N ILE A 65 12.13 -0.08 -5.09
CA ILE A 65 13.02 -0.16 -3.93
C ILE A 65 14.18 -1.12 -4.20
N ARG A 66 13.94 -2.27 -4.84
CA ARG A 66 14.99 -3.23 -5.22
C ARG A 66 16.08 -2.61 -6.09
N ARG A 67 15.69 -1.72 -7.00
CA ARG A 67 16.61 -1.01 -7.92
C ARG A 67 17.34 0.18 -7.28
N SER A 68 17.00 0.52 -6.04
CA SER A 68 17.55 1.71 -5.37
C SER A 68 18.75 1.43 -4.48
N TYR A 69 19.10 0.16 -4.26
CA TYR A 69 20.27 -0.26 -3.50
C TYR A 69 21.08 -1.28 -4.30
N ASN A 70 22.39 -1.33 -4.05
CA ASN A 70 23.28 -2.30 -4.68
C ASN A 70 23.44 -3.55 -3.81
N GLU A 71 23.65 -3.35 -2.50
CA GLU A 71 23.85 -4.43 -1.54
C GLU A 71 22.60 -4.67 -0.71
N TYR A 72 22.17 -5.93 -0.61
CA TYR A 72 20.94 -6.26 0.10
C TYR A 72 21.11 -6.11 1.62
N HIS A 73 20.16 -5.38 2.22
CA HIS A 73 19.96 -5.35 3.66
C HIS A 73 18.49 -5.61 4.00
N LEU A 74 18.23 -6.38 5.06
CA LEU A 74 16.87 -6.75 5.49
C LEU A 74 15.98 -5.53 5.77
N ILE A 75 16.58 -4.44 6.23
CA ILE A 75 15.87 -3.18 6.49
C ILE A 75 15.18 -2.63 5.23
N TYR A 76 15.71 -2.88 4.04
CA TYR A 76 15.10 -2.42 2.78
C TYR A 76 13.83 -3.21 2.47
N SER A 77 13.77 -4.50 2.82
CA SER A 77 12.53 -5.27 2.73
C SER A 77 11.47 -4.83 3.74
N ILE A 78 11.88 -4.45 4.95
CA ILE A 78 10.95 -3.89 5.95
C ILE A 78 10.41 -2.54 5.46
N LEU A 79 11.28 -1.68 4.93
CA LEU A 79 10.89 -0.40 4.33
C LEU A 79 9.95 -0.60 3.14
N SER A 80 10.18 -1.60 2.29
CA SER A 80 9.29 -1.96 1.18
C SER A 80 7.87 -2.26 1.64
N VAL A 81 7.72 -3.06 2.70
CA VAL A 81 6.41 -3.35 3.30
C VAL A 81 5.78 -2.09 3.87
N PHE A 82 6.55 -1.26 4.58
CA PHE A 82 6.07 0.01 5.11
C PHE A 82 5.55 0.95 4.01
N PHE A 83 6.31 1.11 2.93
CA PHE A 83 5.92 1.94 1.79
C PHE A 83 4.72 1.36 1.03
N PHE A 84 4.58 0.03 0.97
CA PHE A 84 3.38 -0.60 0.44
C PHE A 84 2.13 -0.24 1.28
N PHE A 85 2.23 -0.25 2.61
CA PHE A 85 1.11 0.13 3.50
C PHE A 85 0.75 1.61 3.32
N LEU A 86 1.76 2.48 3.24
CA LEU A 86 1.57 3.90 2.98
C LEU A 86 0.91 4.13 1.61
N ALA A 87 1.36 3.41 0.58
CA ALA A 87 0.80 3.49 -0.76
C ALA A 87 -0.66 3.05 -0.79
N TYR A 88 -0.99 1.96 -0.07
CA TYR A 88 -2.36 1.46 0.03
C TYR A 88 -3.28 2.45 0.74
N TYR A 89 -2.79 3.07 1.81
CA TYR A 89 -3.51 4.14 2.51
C TYR A 89 -3.80 5.32 1.58
N LEU A 90 -2.80 5.82 0.85
CA LEU A 90 -2.96 6.92 -0.10
C LEU A 90 -3.90 6.55 -1.25
N MET A 91 -3.81 5.33 -1.77
CA MET A 91 -4.75 4.80 -2.76
C MET A 91 -6.19 4.84 -2.25
N SER A 92 -6.41 4.41 -1.01
CA SER A 92 -7.75 4.35 -0.42
C SER A 92 -8.32 5.74 -0.12
N ILE A 93 -7.49 6.69 0.32
CA ILE A 93 -7.88 8.10 0.43
C ILE A 93 -8.27 8.66 -0.92
N THR A 94 -7.43 8.46 -1.93
CA THR A 94 -7.64 9.03 -3.26
C THR A 94 -8.91 8.48 -3.88
N LEU A 95 -9.16 7.17 -3.73
CA LEU A 95 -10.42 6.55 -4.11
C LEU A 95 -11.60 7.23 -3.40
N SER A 96 -11.54 7.34 -2.07
CA SER A 96 -12.64 7.88 -1.26
C SER A 96 -12.95 9.34 -1.61
N LEU A 97 -11.92 10.20 -1.68
CA LEU A 97 -12.06 11.60 -2.09
C LEU A 97 -12.54 11.71 -3.53
N GLY A 98 -12.01 10.87 -4.43
CA GLY A 98 -12.44 10.83 -5.83
C GLY A 98 -13.92 10.51 -5.96
N MET A 99 -14.43 9.50 -5.24
CA MET A 99 -15.85 9.17 -5.24
C MET A 99 -16.69 10.30 -4.63
N LEU A 100 -16.28 10.91 -3.52
CA LEU A 100 -16.99 12.05 -2.92
C LEU A 100 -17.05 13.25 -3.87
N PHE A 101 -15.97 13.53 -4.60
CA PHE A 101 -15.92 14.57 -5.62
C PHE A 101 -16.88 14.26 -6.77
N LEU A 102 -16.88 13.03 -7.28
CA LEU A 102 -17.74 12.62 -8.41
C LEU A 102 -19.23 12.60 -8.06
N TYR A 103 -19.59 12.36 -6.81
CA TYR A 103 -20.99 12.40 -6.32
C TYR A 103 -21.42 13.76 -5.75
N ASP A 104 -20.60 14.81 -5.88
CA ASP A 104 -20.87 16.15 -5.33
C ASP A 104 -21.15 16.14 -3.81
N ALA A 105 -20.48 15.25 -3.08
CA ALA A 105 -20.65 15.02 -1.65
C ALA A 105 -19.46 15.53 -0.82
N LEU A 106 -18.68 16.49 -1.35
CA LEU A 106 -17.53 17.06 -0.66
C LEU A 106 -17.95 18.01 0.46
N VAL A 107 -18.24 17.42 1.62
CA VAL A 107 -18.51 18.14 2.87
C VAL A 107 -17.32 17.96 3.82
N THR A 108 -16.94 19.01 4.55
CA THR A 108 -15.79 19.02 5.48
C THR A 108 -15.79 17.84 6.45
N ASN A 109 -16.96 17.44 6.94
CA ASN A 109 -17.11 16.30 7.85
C ASN A 109 -16.69 14.97 7.20
N PHE A 110 -17.00 14.78 5.92
CA PHE A 110 -16.60 13.57 5.19
C PHE A 110 -15.11 13.57 4.89
N ILE A 111 -14.52 14.73 4.57
CA ILE A 111 -13.07 14.86 4.37
C ILE A 111 -12.31 14.46 5.63
N LEU A 112 -12.75 14.92 6.81
CA LEU A 112 -12.14 14.58 8.09
C LEU A 112 -12.28 13.08 8.45
N GLN A 113 -13.33 12.41 7.98
CA GLN A 113 -13.47 10.97 8.15
C GLN A 113 -12.52 10.20 7.22
N VAL A 114 -12.40 10.64 5.97
CA VAL A 114 -11.52 10.06 4.96
C VAL A 114 -10.04 10.11 5.34
N ILE A 115 -9.59 11.09 6.11
CA ILE A 115 -8.16 11.17 6.51
C ILE A 115 -7.82 10.16 7.63
N LYS A 116 -8.78 9.49 8.25
CA LYS A 116 -8.49 8.58 9.38
C LYS A 116 -7.86 7.26 8.90
N PRO A 117 -6.58 6.96 9.25
CA PRO A 117 -5.89 5.80 8.72
C PRO A 117 -6.53 4.47 9.13
N PHE A 118 -7.00 4.36 10.38
CA PHE A 118 -7.58 3.13 10.91
C PHE A 118 -8.81 2.64 10.15
N GLN A 119 -9.54 3.54 9.48
CA GLN A 119 -10.72 3.18 8.70
C GLN A 119 -10.34 2.27 7.51
N TYR A 120 -9.20 2.52 6.88
CA TYR A 120 -8.76 1.75 5.70
C TYR A 120 -8.12 0.41 6.04
N PHE A 121 -7.74 0.21 7.30
CA PHE A 121 -7.19 -1.05 7.82
C PHE A 121 -8.21 -1.81 8.68
N TYR A 122 -9.48 -1.36 8.72
CA TYR A 122 -10.52 -2.00 9.52
C TYR A 122 -10.77 -3.47 9.12
N PHE A 123 -10.48 -3.83 7.86
CA PHE A 123 -10.53 -5.20 7.37
C PHE A 123 -9.63 -6.18 8.14
N MET A 124 -8.61 -5.67 8.82
CA MET A 124 -7.70 -6.44 9.68
C MET A 124 -8.23 -6.67 11.10
N ASN A 125 -9.31 -6.02 11.51
CA ASN A 125 -9.82 -6.12 12.88
C ASN A 125 -10.63 -7.43 13.07
N PRO A 126 -10.13 -8.40 13.87
CA PRO A 126 -10.82 -9.68 14.07
C PRO A 126 -12.13 -9.56 14.84
N PHE A 127 -12.35 -8.44 15.55
CA PHE A 127 -13.57 -8.18 16.30
C PHE A 127 -14.65 -7.46 15.47
N SER A 128 -14.38 -7.18 14.20
CA SER A 128 -15.37 -6.61 13.29
C SER A 128 -16.45 -7.64 12.95
N SER A 129 -17.71 -7.20 12.91
CA SER A 129 -18.83 -8.03 12.45
C SER A 129 -18.67 -8.53 11.01
N GLN A 130 -17.87 -7.85 10.20
CA GLN A 130 -17.62 -8.17 8.79
C GLN A 130 -16.35 -9.00 8.59
N PHE A 131 -15.63 -9.37 9.66
CA PHE A 131 -14.31 -9.99 9.55
C PHE A 131 -14.30 -11.29 8.73
N PHE A 132 -15.32 -12.14 8.90
CA PHE A 132 -15.49 -13.40 8.18
C PHE A 132 -16.30 -13.28 6.88
N SER A 133 -16.62 -12.06 6.42
CA SER A 133 -17.26 -11.90 5.12
C SER A 133 -16.29 -12.30 3.99
N ILE A 134 -16.83 -12.84 2.90
CA ILE A 134 -16.03 -13.32 1.75
C ILE A 134 -15.16 -12.18 1.21
N ASP A 135 -15.72 -10.98 1.06
CA ASP A 135 -15.00 -9.81 0.57
C ASP A 135 -13.83 -9.44 1.49
N ASN A 136 -14.03 -9.49 2.81
CA ASN A 136 -12.99 -9.21 3.79
C ASN A 136 -11.89 -10.28 3.79
N MET A 137 -12.26 -11.56 3.67
CA MET A 137 -11.30 -12.66 3.56
C MET A 137 -10.45 -12.56 2.30
N LEU A 138 -11.06 -12.21 1.15
CA LEU A 138 -10.33 -11.95 -0.09
C LEU A 138 -9.41 -10.74 0.07
N MET A 139 -9.89 -9.65 0.67
CA MET A 139 -9.08 -8.47 0.95
C MET A 139 -7.85 -8.81 1.81
N LEU A 140 -8.04 -9.55 2.91
CA LEU A 140 -6.96 -10.04 3.76
C LEU A 140 -5.97 -10.88 2.97
N LEU A 141 -6.45 -11.85 2.20
CA LEU A 141 -5.61 -12.74 1.39
C LEU A 141 -4.75 -11.96 0.39
N PHE A 142 -5.35 -11.08 -0.41
CA PHE A 142 -4.61 -10.28 -1.40
C PHE A 142 -3.67 -9.27 -0.74
N PHE A 143 -4.05 -8.71 0.41
CA PHE A 143 -3.19 -7.82 1.17
C PHE A 143 -1.97 -8.56 1.75
N PHE A 144 -2.14 -9.77 2.26
CA PHE A 144 -1.03 -10.62 2.72
C PHE A 144 -0.13 -11.06 1.57
N ILE A 145 -0.71 -11.43 0.42
CA ILE A 145 0.06 -11.73 -0.79
C ILE A 145 0.87 -10.49 -1.21
N GLY A 146 0.25 -9.30 -1.24
CA GLY A 146 0.92 -8.04 -1.56
C GLY A 146 2.06 -7.73 -0.58
N THR A 147 1.84 -7.94 0.71
CA THR A 147 2.85 -7.76 1.76
C THR A 147 4.02 -8.73 1.59
N TYR A 148 3.72 -10.01 1.39
CA TYR A 148 4.73 -11.04 1.16
C TYR A 148 5.54 -10.76 -0.12
N TYR A 149 4.85 -10.35 -1.19
CA TYR A 149 5.48 -9.97 -2.44
C TYR A 149 6.39 -8.75 -2.24
N ALA A 150 5.91 -7.72 -1.54
CA ALA A 150 6.67 -6.51 -1.26
C ALA A 150 7.96 -6.81 -0.49
N PHE A 151 7.90 -7.73 0.48
CA PHE A 151 9.05 -8.17 1.27
C PHE A 151 10.05 -9.02 0.48
N ARG A 152 9.54 -10.00 -0.30
CA ARG A 152 10.37 -10.98 -1.01
C ARG A 152 11.01 -10.41 -2.27
N TYR A 153 10.31 -9.54 -2.98
CA TYR A 153 10.79 -8.98 -4.24
C TYR A 153 11.81 -7.85 -4.04
N SER A 154 11.81 -7.23 -2.86
CA SER A 154 12.83 -6.29 -2.41
C SER A 154 14.00 -6.99 -1.72
N LYS A 155 14.21 -8.29 -1.93
CA LYS A 155 15.38 -9.03 -1.48
C LYS A 155 16.26 -9.31 -2.69
#